data_AF-B8KPP3-F1
#
_entry.id   AF-B8KPP3-F1
#
_cell.length_a   1.000
_cell.length_b   1.000
_cell.length_c   1.000
_cell.angle_alpha   90.00
_cell.angle_beta   90.00
_cell.angle_gamma   90.00
#
_symmetry.space_group_name_H-M   'P 1'
#
loop_
_entity.id
_entity.type
_entity.pdbx_description
1 polymer ?
#
loop_
_entity_poly.entity_id
_entity_poly.type
_entity_poly.pdbx_seq_one_letter_code
_entity_poly.pdbx_strand_id
1 'polypeptide(L)'
;MALDLQGGSLIKRRAQRLGLLVIALAMIATSACGERVQLPDGILAAQAPAQWALESPPRSVGEFRLAPRAGYEITAKVLSKRRYHWDDLAAIAPWDFALGWGALSDEAVLRPIKVAQGDRFMFWHLYDSPIDINLVNRSSANVHLIPENDAILGKIENIPKGAIVTLSGELVDVHFPDQTMIPSSLTRLDTGPGACEILVVQDVRLVQPASTAIDATPQSNPI
;
A
#
# COMPACT_ATOMS: atom_id res chain seq x y z
N MET A 1 -60.58 0.74 -32.53
CA MET A 1 -59.73 -0.36 -32.02
C MET A 1 -58.33 -0.14 -32.57
N ALA A 2 -57.49 0.60 -31.83
CA ALA A 2 -56.09 0.82 -32.19
C ALA A 2 -55.27 0.40 -30.96
N LEU A 3 -54.77 -0.83 -31.01
CA LEU A 3 -53.81 -1.35 -30.06
C LEU A 3 -52.40 -1.00 -30.57
N ASP A 4 -51.62 -0.47 -29.64
CA ASP A 4 -50.18 -0.68 -29.53
C ASP A 4 -49.22 0.18 -30.38
N LEU A 5 -48.66 1.22 -29.75
CA LEU A 5 -47.36 1.83 -30.09
C LEU A 5 -46.56 2.31 -28.85
N GLN A 6 -46.82 1.76 -27.66
CA GLN A 6 -46.07 2.14 -26.44
C GLN A 6 -44.93 1.15 -26.09
N GLY A 7 -44.90 -0.06 -26.67
CA GLY A 7 -43.89 -1.08 -26.35
C GLY A 7 -42.45 -0.76 -26.79
N GLY A 8 -42.26 -0.07 -27.92
CA GLY A 8 -40.92 0.15 -28.51
C GLY A 8 -40.02 1.13 -27.75
N SER A 9 -40.59 2.10 -27.04
CA SER A 9 -39.86 3.13 -26.28
C SER A 9 -39.25 2.59 -24.99
N LEU A 10 -39.98 1.70 -24.29
CA LEU A 10 -39.54 1.09 -23.04
C LEU A 10 -38.40 0.08 -23.27
N ILE A 11 -38.42 -0.67 -24.36
CA ILE A 11 -37.37 -1.63 -24.71
C ILE A 11 -36.06 -0.91 -25.06
N LYS A 12 -36.12 0.19 -25.82
CA LYS A 12 -34.94 1.01 -26.16
C LYS A 12 -34.31 1.65 -24.91
N ARG A 13 -35.12 2.15 -23.98
CA ARG A 13 -34.63 2.73 -22.70
C ARG A 13 -34.00 1.68 -21.78
N ARG A 14 -34.51 0.45 -21.78
CA ARG A 14 -33.91 -0.68 -21.04
C ARG A 14 -32.59 -1.12 -21.65
N ALA A 15 -32.51 -1.21 -22.98
CA ALA A 15 -31.27 -1.55 -23.68
C ALA A 15 -30.18 -0.46 -23.52
N GLN A 16 -30.56 0.82 -23.53
CA GLN A 16 -29.64 1.94 -23.26
C GLN A 16 -29.13 1.95 -21.81
N ARG A 17 -30.02 1.70 -20.82
CA ARG A 17 -29.62 1.58 -19.41
C ARG A 17 -28.74 0.37 -19.15
N LEU A 18 -29.02 -0.76 -19.81
CA LEU A 18 -28.19 -1.96 -19.73
C LEU A 18 -26.82 -1.73 -20.40
N GLY A 19 -26.77 -1.04 -21.54
CA GLY A 19 -25.52 -0.65 -22.20
C GLY A 19 -24.67 0.29 -21.36
N LEU A 20 -25.29 1.30 -20.72
CA LEU A 20 -24.61 2.19 -19.77
C LEU A 20 -24.10 1.45 -18.52
N LEU A 21 -24.85 0.47 -18.00
CA LEU A 21 -24.43 -0.35 -16.86
C LEU A 21 -23.25 -1.27 -17.23
N VAL A 22 -23.25 -1.87 -18.43
CA VAL A 22 -22.15 -2.72 -18.93
C VAL A 22 -20.89 -1.89 -19.20
N ILE A 23 -21.03 -0.68 -19.76
CA ILE A 23 -19.90 0.24 -19.95
C ILE A 23 -19.34 0.70 -18.60
N ALA A 24 -20.20 1.01 -17.61
CA ALA A 24 -19.76 1.35 -16.26
C ALA A 24 -19.05 0.17 -15.57
N LEU A 25 -19.57 -1.05 -15.66
CA LEU A 25 -18.88 -2.25 -15.15
C LEU A 25 -17.56 -2.54 -15.89
N ALA A 26 -17.50 -2.30 -17.20
CA ALA A 26 -16.27 -2.44 -17.98
C ALA A 26 -15.22 -1.39 -17.59
N MET A 27 -15.62 -0.13 -17.35
CA MET A 27 -14.72 0.92 -16.86
C MET A 27 -14.28 0.71 -15.40
N ILE A 28 -15.12 0.06 -14.57
CA ILE A 28 -14.72 -0.37 -13.22
C ILE A 28 -13.71 -1.53 -13.30
N ALA A 29 -13.86 -2.44 -14.26
CA ALA A 29 -12.95 -3.58 -14.45
C ALA A 29 -11.57 -3.18 -15.00
N THR A 30 -11.47 -2.13 -15.84
CA THR A 30 -10.19 -1.67 -16.39
C THR A 30 -9.30 -0.95 -15.37
N SER A 31 -9.86 -0.39 -14.30
CA SER A 31 -9.09 0.31 -13.26
C SER A 31 -8.49 -0.63 -12.19
N ALA A 32 -8.87 -1.91 -12.20
CA ALA A 32 -8.40 -2.89 -11.21
C ALA A 32 -7.08 -3.58 -11.60
N CYS A 33 -6.56 -3.36 -12.80
CA CYS A 33 -5.28 -3.88 -13.24
C CYS A 33 -4.22 -2.77 -13.19
N GLY A 34 -3.97 -2.23 -11.98
CA GLY A 34 -2.78 -1.42 -11.77
C GLY A 34 -1.56 -2.29 -12.01
N GLU A 35 -0.74 -1.92 -13.00
CA GLU A 35 0.46 -2.66 -13.38
C GLU A 35 1.38 -2.81 -12.15
N ARG A 36 1.57 -4.04 -11.70
CA ARG A 36 2.50 -4.35 -10.60
C ARG A 36 3.91 -4.18 -11.16
N VAL A 37 4.72 -3.37 -10.50
CA VAL A 37 6.16 -3.34 -10.76
C VAL A 37 6.73 -4.68 -10.34
N GLN A 38 7.28 -5.42 -11.30
CA GLN A 38 8.05 -6.63 -11.04
C GLN A 38 9.54 -6.29 -11.07
N LEU A 39 10.23 -6.63 -9.98
CA LEU A 39 11.65 -6.38 -9.82
C LEU A 39 12.47 -7.63 -10.19
N PRO A 40 13.80 -7.52 -10.37
CA PRO A 40 14.64 -8.71 -10.46
C PRO A 40 14.60 -9.53 -9.16
N ASP A 41 15.00 -10.79 -9.28
CA ASP A 41 15.25 -11.66 -8.12
C ASP A 41 16.39 -11.10 -7.25
N GLY A 42 16.33 -11.43 -5.97
CA GLY A 42 17.30 -10.98 -4.97
C GLY A 42 16.71 -9.98 -3.97
N ILE A 43 17.36 -9.87 -2.82
CA ILE A 43 16.95 -8.97 -1.73
C ILE A 43 17.29 -7.53 -2.11
N LEU A 44 16.26 -6.69 -2.26
CA LEU A 44 16.40 -5.27 -2.65
C LEU A 44 16.17 -4.29 -1.50
N ALA A 45 15.63 -4.77 -0.37
CA ALA A 45 15.42 -3.99 0.84
C ALA A 45 15.80 -4.84 2.06
N ALA A 46 17.10 -4.97 2.31
CA ALA A 46 17.63 -5.97 3.24
C ALA A 46 17.39 -5.66 4.73
N GLN A 47 17.31 -4.38 5.08
CA GLN A 47 17.29 -3.95 6.48
C GLN A 47 15.88 -3.95 7.06
N ALA A 48 15.77 -4.30 8.33
CA ALA A 48 14.56 -4.04 9.10
C ALA A 48 14.36 -2.53 9.32
N PRO A 49 13.13 -2.08 9.63
CA PRO A 49 12.87 -0.68 9.91
C PRO A 49 13.75 -0.15 11.04
N ALA A 50 14.31 1.04 10.84
CA ALA A 50 15.01 1.77 11.88
C ALA A 50 13.98 2.50 12.75
N GLN A 51 14.12 2.39 14.07
CA GLN A 51 13.29 3.09 15.03
C GLN A 51 14.17 3.73 16.10
N TRP A 52 13.90 4.99 16.45
CA TRP A 52 14.65 5.72 17.48
C TRP A 52 13.72 6.49 18.40
N ALA A 53 14.21 6.78 19.61
CA ALA A 53 13.50 7.66 20.53
C ALA A 53 13.44 9.07 19.94
N LEU A 54 12.26 9.67 19.98
CA LEU A 54 12.09 11.08 19.68
C LEU A 54 11.35 11.75 20.83
N GLU A 55 11.58 13.05 20.98
CA GLU A 55 10.81 13.88 21.89
C GLU A 55 10.09 14.92 21.04
N SER A 56 8.81 14.67 20.77
CA SER A 56 7.95 15.59 20.05
C SER A 56 6.62 15.70 20.79
N PRO A 57 6.13 16.92 21.05
CA PRO A 57 4.87 17.09 21.76
C PRO A 57 3.71 16.59 20.90
N PRO A 58 2.62 16.13 21.53
CA PRO A 58 1.39 15.85 20.79
C PRO A 58 0.91 17.05 19.99
N ARG A 59 0.38 16.80 18.78
CA ARG A 59 -0.13 17.84 17.87
C ARG A 59 -1.53 17.51 17.39
N SER A 60 -2.31 18.54 17.07
CA SER A 60 -3.65 18.35 16.50
C SER A 60 -3.60 18.40 14.98
N VAL A 61 -4.32 17.50 14.33
CA VAL A 61 -4.49 17.44 12.87
C VAL A 61 -5.97 17.26 12.60
N GLY A 62 -6.64 18.33 12.15
CA GLY A 62 -8.10 18.37 12.09
C GLY A 62 -8.71 18.16 13.49
N GLU A 63 -9.60 17.19 13.61
CA GLU A 63 -10.24 16.79 14.87
C GLU A 63 -9.44 15.76 15.68
N PHE A 64 -8.37 15.21 15.09
CA PHE A 64 -7.54 14.19 15.73
C PHE A 64 -6.40 14.82 16.52
N ARG A 65 -5.99 14.15 17.60
CA ARG A 65 -4.73 14.47 18.29
C ARG A 65 -3.74 13.32 18.09
N LEU A 66 -2.59 13.63 17.51
CA LEU A 66 -1.50 12.70 17.30
C LEU A 66 -0.51 12.78 18.46
N ALA A 67 -0.15 11.64 19.04
CA ALA A 67 0.86 11.54 20.08
C ALA A 67 2.09 10.79 19.54
N PRO A 68 3.19 11.48 19.21
CA PRO A 68 4.41 10.85 18.72
C PRO A 68 5.00 9.84 19.71
N ARG A 69 5.43 8.69 19.20
CA ARG A 69 5.93 7.56 19.98
C ARG A 69 7.37 7.19 19.64
N ALA A 70 7.76 7.27 18.37
CA ALA A 70 9.11 6.98 17.92
C ALA A 70 9.38 7.57 16.54
N GLY A 71 10.62 7.90 16.24
CA GLY A 71 11.05 8.17 14.87
C GLY A 71 11.20 6.85 14.15
N TYR A 72 10.85 6.82 12.86
CA TYR A 72 10.78 5.59 12.08
C TYR A 72 11.20 5.83 10.64
N GLU A 73 12.02 4.91 10.13
CA GLU A 73 12.38 4.84 8.72
C GLU A 73 12.34 3.40 8.25
N ILE A 74 11.73 3.18 7.09
CA ILE A 74 11.66 1.88 6.44
C ILE A 74 11.99 2.01 4.97
N THR A 75 12.90 1.17 4.48
CA THR A 75 13.01 0.85 3.06
C THR A 75 12.44 -0.54 2.85
N ALA A 76 11.38 -0.67 2.04
CA ALA A 76 10.66 -1.92 1.88
C ALA A 76 10.00 -2.03 0.51
N LYS A 77 9.65 -3.26 0.12
CA LYS A 77 8.82 -3.56 -1.02
C LYS A 77 7.34 -3.34 -0.67
N VAL A 78 6.61 -2.65 -1.55
CA VAL A 78 5.15 -2.48 -1.44
C VAL A 78 4.46 -3.74 -1.94
N LEU A 79 4.18 -4.69 -1.05
CA LEU A 79 3.53 -5.97 -1.36
C LEU A 79 2.08 -5.76 -1.79
N SER A 80 1.39 -4.80 -1.17
CA SER A 80 0.06 -4.32 -1.52
C SER A 80 -0.10 -2.88 -1.02
N LYS A 81 -1.02 -2.15 -1.64
CA LYS A 81 -1.48 -0.86 -1.11
C LYS A 81 -3.00 -0.76 -1.26
N ARG A 82 -3.66 -0.13 -0.30
CA ARG A 82 -5.11 0.05 -0.31
C ARG A 82 -5.48 1.45 0.13
N ARG A 83 -6.39 2.08 -0.64
CA ARG A 83 -7.00 3.37 -0.28
C ARG A 83 -8.29 3.14 0.50
N TYR A 84 -8.49 3.96 1.53
CA TYR A 84 -9.70 3.99 2.33
C TYR A 84 -10.33 5.37 2.24
N HIS A 85 -11.67 5.40 2.28
CA HIS A 85 -12.46 6.63 2.10
C HIS A 85 -13.57 6.81 3.14
N TRP A 86 -13.97 5.74 3.83
CA TRP A 86 -15.28 5.69 4.48
C TRP A 86 -15.24 5.20 5.93
N ASP A 87 -14.07 4.90 6.49
CA ASP A 87 -13.95 4.53 7.89
C ASP A 87 -13.40 5.71 8.72
N ASP A 88 -13.49 5.59 10.04
CA ASP A 88 -13.15 6.67 10.97
C ASP A 88 -11.68 7.12 10.85
N LEU A 89 -10.77 6.20 10.50
CA LEU A 89 -9.36 6.50 10.34
C LEU A 89 -9.05 7.08 8.95
N ALA A 90 -9.92 6.90 7.95
CA ALA A 90 -9.68 7.29 6.56
C ALA A 90 -9.51 8.80 6.37
N ALA A 91 -10.09 9.61 7.25
CA ALA A 91 -9.95 11.05 7.24
C ALA A 91 -8.51 11.52 7.50
N ILE A 92 -7.72 10.74 8.24
CA ILE A 92 -6.33 11.10 8.59
C ILE A 92 -5.28 10.13 8.02
N ALA A 93 -5.61 8.83 7.89
CA ALA A 93 -4.77 7.82 7.24
C ALA A 93 -5.50 7.21 6.02
N PRO A 94 -5.49 7.89 4.86
CA PRO A 94 -6.24 7.47 3.68
C PRO A 94 -5.63 6.26 2.95
N TRP A 95 -4.39 5.87 3.27
CA TRP A 95 -3.69 4.75 2.64
C TRP A 95 -3.11 3.79 3.66
N ASP A 96 -3.23 2.50 3.38
CA ASP A 96 -2.43 1.47 4.05
C ASP A 96 -1.48 0.83 3.05
N PHE A 97 -0.22 0.65 3.43
CA PHE A 97 0.75 -0.16 2.68
C PHE A 97 1.03 -1.46 3.42
N ALA A 98 0.91 -2.58 2.71
CA ALA A 98 1.51 -3.83 3.12
C ALA A 98 2.97 -3.84 2.66
N LEU A 99 3.90 -3.76 3.60
CA LEU A 99 5.33 -3.62 3.37
C LEU A 99 6.05 -4.94 3.69
N GLY A 100 7.07 -5.26 2.89
CA GLY A 100 7.95 -6.41 3.09
C GLY A 100 9.42 -6.02 2.95
N TRP A 101 10.26 -6.47 3.87
CA TRP A 101 11.71 -6.28 3.85
C TRP A 101 12.45 -7.61 4.01
N GLY A 102 13.78 -7.59 3.96
CA GLY A 102 14.60 -8.79 3.98
C GLY A 102 14.20 -9.74 2.84
N ALA A 103 13.95 -11.00 3.19
CA ALA A 103 13.51 -12.03 2.23
C ALA A 103 12.21 -11.65 1.50
N LEU A 104 11.32 -10.86 2.11
CA LEU A 104 10.08 -10.40 1.46
C LEU A 104 10.28 -9.23 0.51
N SER A 105 11.52 -8.80 0.28
CA SER A 105 11.86 -7.89 -0.82
C SER A 105 12.31 -8.63 -2.09
N ASP A 106 12.48 -9.94 -2.03
CA ASP A 106 12.94 -10.79 -3.14
C ASP A 106 11.75 -11.38 -3.92
N GLU A 107 11.70 -11.12 -5.23
CA GLU A 107 10.63 -11.65 -6.10
C GLU A 107 10.65 -13.17 -6.20
N ALA A 108 11.81 -13.82 -6.02
CA ALA A 108 11.90 -15.28 -6.00
C ALA A 108 11.16 -15.89 -4.81
N VAL A 109 11.26 -15.24 -3.64
CA VAL A 109 10.57 -15.61 -2.42
C VAL A 109 9.07 -15.30 -2.51
N LEU A 110 8.70 -14.20 -3.17
CA LEU A 110 7.31 -13.73 -3.25
C LEU A 110 6.46 -14.43 -4.31
N ARG A 111 7.06 -15.09 -5.33
CA ARG A 111 6.32 -15.82 -6.37
C ARG A 111 5.22 -16.74 -5.82
N PRO A 112 5.50 -17.60 -4.82
CA PRO A 112 4.50 -18.46 -4.23
C PRO A 112 3.73 -17.83 -3.06
N ILE A 113 3.78 -16.50 -2.89
CA ILE A 113 3.12 -15.77 -1.79
C ILE A 113 2.08 -14.80 -2.35
N LYS A 114 0.84 -14.88 -1.85
CA LYS A 114 -0.20 -13.90 -2.15
C LYS A 114 -0.44 -13.01 -0.95
N VAL A 115 -0.32 -11.69 -1.15
CA VAL A 115 -0.63 -10.66 -0.15
C VAL A 115 -1.88 -9.89 -0.56
N ALA A 116 -2.76 -9.66 0.40
CA ALA A 116 -4.00 -8.90 0.24
C ALA A 116 -4.20 -7.97 1.44
N GLN A 117 -5.04 -6.94 1.27
CA GLN A 117 -5.44 -6.03 2.35
C GLN A 117 -6.95 -5.82 2.37
N GLY A 118 -7.52 -5.69 3.56
CA GLY A 118 -8.93 -5.42 3.80
C GLY A 118 -9.18 -5.09 5.28
N ASP A 119 -10.20 -4.29 5.56
CA ASP A 119 -10.60 -3.91 6.92
C ASP A 119 -9.45 -3.43 7.81
N ARG A 120 -8.50 -2.67 7.24
CA ARG A 120 -7.29 -2.17 7.94
C ARG A 120 -6.29 -3.26 8.34
N PHE A 121 -6.36 -4.43 7.72
CA PHE A 121 -5.41 -5.53 7.93
C PHE A 121 -4.73 -5.99 6.64
N MET A 122 -3.54 -6.56 6.80
CA MET A 122 -2.86 -7.35 5.79
C MET A 122 -3.11 -8.83 6.03
N PHE A 123 -3.31 -9.57 4.93
CA PHE A 123 -3.42 -11.01 4.91
C PHE A 123 -2.41 -11.57 3.92
N TRP A 124 -1.85 -12.73 4.22
CA TRP A 124 -0.97 -13.44 3.32
C TRP A 124 -1.33 -14.92 3.24
N HIS A 125 -1.05 -15.52 2.10
CA HIS A 125 -1.18 -16.95 1.86
C HIS A 125 0.12 -17.46 1.24
N LEU A 126 0.70 -18.50 1.86
CA LEU A 126 1.91 -19.16 1.40
C LEU A 126 1.49 -20.43 0.65
N TYR A 127 1.48 -20.40 -0.67
CA TYR A 127 1.42 -21.62 -1.49
C TYR A 127 2.79 -22.27 -1.46
N ASP A 128 2.95 -23.60 -1.39
CA ASP A 128 4.20 -24.37 -1.58
C ASP A 128 5.55 -23.65 -1.27
N SER A 129 5.55 -22.75 -0.29
CA SER A 129 6.60 -21.75 -0.12
C SER A 129 7.46 -22.22 1.04
N PRO A 130 8.78 -22.36 0.85
CA PRO A 130 9.65 -22.86 1.90
C PRO A 130 9.94 -21.81 2.98
N ILE A 131 9.41 -20.58 2.87
CA ILE A 131 9.65 -19.52 3.85
C ILE A 131 8.96 -19.83 5.19
N ASP A 132 9.68 -19.63 6.28
CA ASP A 132 9.13 -19.72 7.63
C ASP A 132 8.08 -18.62 7.88
N ILE A 133 6.91 -19.01 8.37
CA ILE A 133 5.84 -18.11 8.81
C ILE A 133 6.33 -17.04 9.79
N ASN A 134 7.22 -17.40 10.71
CA ASN A 134 7.77 -16.45 11.67
C ASN A 134 8.68 -15.44 10.98
N LEU A 135 9.30 -15.80 9.86
CA LEU A 135 10.09 -14.88 9.04
C LEU A 135 9.15 -13.91 8.32
N VAL A 136 8.05 -14.40 7.78
CA VAL A 136 7.03 -13.55 7.16
C VAL A 136 6.51 -12.51 8.15
N ASN A 137 6.11 -12.95 9.35
CA ASN A 137 5.59 -12.06 10.40
C ASN A 137 6.60 -11.00 10.83
N ARG A 138 7.88 -11.35 11.03
CA ARG A 138 8.90 -10.37 11.45
C ARG A 138 9.52 -9.55 10.30
N SER A 139 9.11 -9.82 9.06
CA SER A 139 9.64 -9.16 7.86
C SER A 139 8.56 -8.52 7.00
N SER A 140 7.35 -8.37 7.55
CA SER A 140 6.26 -7.63 6.93
C SER A 140 5.45 -6.85 7.95
N ALA A 141 4.77 -5.82 7.47
CA ALA A 141 3.92 -4.95 8.28
C ALA A 141 2.77 -4.37 7.43
N ASN A 142 1.62 -4.16 8.04
CA ASN A 142 0.59 -3.28 7.49
C ASN A 142 0.74 -1.91 8.16
N VAL A 143 1.07 -0.88 7.37
CA VAL A 143 1.33 0.47 7.88
C VAL A 143 0.23 1.41 7.43
N HIS A 144 -0.44 2.04 8.40
CA HIS A 144 -1.42 3.11 8.17
C HIS A 144 -0.67 4.43 7.96
N LEU A 145 -0.83 5.05 6.79
CA LEU A 145 -0.06 6.22 6.40
C LEU A 145 -0.87 7.50 6.57
N ILE A 146 -0.43 8.35 7.49
CA ILE A 146 -0.89 9.73 7.68
C ILE A 146 0.06 10.64 6.90
N PRO A 147 -0.33 11.25 5.77
CA PRO A 147 0.55 12.20 5.08
C PRO A 147 0.75 13.47 5.93
N GLU A 148 1.98 13.94 6.09
CA GLU A 148 2.26 15.22 6.79
C GLU A 148 1.64 16.42 6.05
N ASN A 149 1.49 16.33 4.72
CA ASN A 149 0.87 17.36 3.88
C ASN A 149 0.43 16.80 2.52
N ASP A 150 -0.27 17.62 1.72
CA ASP A 150 -0.79 17.24 0.40
C ASP A 150 0.29 16.81 -0.59
N ALA A 151 1.51 17.37 -0.49
CA ALA A 151 2.62 16.97 -1.36
C ALA A 151 3.07 15.54 -1.02
N ILE A 152 3.12 15.17 0.26
CA ILE A 152 3.39 13.79 0.69
C ILE A 152 2.25 12.86 0.29
N LEU A 153 0.99 13.27 0.44
CA LEU A 153 -0.16 12.49 -0.03
C LEU A 153 -0.03 12.16 -1.52
N GLY A 154 0.28 13.15 -2.36
CA GLY A 154 0.51 12.94 -3.78
C GLY A 154 1.64 11.97 -4.08
N LYS A 155 2.74 11.99 -3.30
CA LYS A 155 3.80 10.98 -3.44
C LYS A 155 3.32 9.58 -3.07
N ILE A 156 2.63 9.41 -1.94
CA ILE A 156 2.09 8.12 -1.48
C ILE A 156 1.13 7.52 -2.51
N GLU A 157 0.24 8.34 -3.07
CA GLU A 157 -0.73 7.95 -4.11
C GLU A 157 -0.03 7.34 -5.33
N ASN A 158 1.08 7.96 -5.74
CA ASN A 158 1.84 7.57 -6.93
C ASN A 158 2.82 6.40 -6.72
N ILE A 159 3.04 5.92 -5.48
CA ILE A 159 3.88 4.73 -5.27
C ILE A 159 3.19 3.49 -5.88
N PRO A 160 3.81 2.79 -6.84
CA PRO A 160 3.20 1.62 -7.46
C PRO A 160 3.34 0.40 -6.56
N LYS A 161 2.38 -0.53 -6.67
CA LYS A 161 2.49 -1.85 -6.06
C LYS A 161 3.72 -2.57 -6.64
N GLY A 162 4.51 -3.21 -5.78
CA GLY A 162 5.69 -3.99 -6.13
C GLY A 162 7.00 -3.20 -6.14
N ALA A 163 6.97 -1.87 -6.10
CA ALA A 163 8.20 -1.09 -6.01
C ALA A 163 8.86 -1.16 -4.63
N ILE A 164 10.13 -0.77 -4.58
CA ILE A 164 10.83 -0.46 -3.33
C ILE A 164 10.63 1.02 -3.01
N VAL A 165 10.21 1.31 -1.79
CA VAL A 165 10.00 2.67 -1.28
C VAL A 165 10.75 2.84 0.04
N THR A 166 11.32 4.02 0.23
CA THR A 166 11.74 4.52 1.55
C THR A 166 10.67 5.47 2.07
N LEU A 167 10.16 5.20 3.28
CA LEU A 167 9.25 6.06 4.03
C LEU A 167 9.94 6.45 5.34
N SER A 168 9.84 7.72 5.72
CA SER A 168 10.31 8.17 7.03
C SER A 168 9.37 9.17 7.67
N GLY A 169 9.40 9.19 9.01
CA GLY A 169 8.62 10.11 9.83
C GLY A 169 8.45 9.59 11.25
N GLU A 170 7.23 9.63 11.76
CA GLU A 170 6.94 9.39 13.18
C GLU A 170 5.84 8.35 13.37
N LEU A 171 6.09 7.34 14.19
CA LEU A 171 5.03 6.47 14.70
C LEU A 171 4.21 7.25 15.73
N VAL A 172 2.89 7.22 15.60
CA VAL A 172 1.98 8.00 16.44
C VAL A 172 0.84 7.15 16.98
N ASP A 173 0.40 7.43 18.19
CA ASP A 173 -0.95 7.05 18.59
C ASP A 173 -1.93 8.09 18.07
N VAL A 174 -3.11 7.65 17.62
CA VAL A 174 -4.18 8.53 17.13
C VAL A 174 -5.28 8.60 18.15
N HIS A 175 -5.56 9.81 18.66
CA HIS A 175 -6.68 10.07 19.53
C HIS A 175 -7.82 10.75 18.76
N PHE A 176 -9.02 10.20 18.92
CA PHE A 176 -10.27 10.67 18.32
C PHE A 176 -11.00 11.65 19.26
N PRO A 177 -11.92 12.47 18.75
CA PRO A 177 -12.71 13.41 19.57
C PRO A 177 -13.56 12.75 20.66
N ASP A 178 -14.01 11.52 20.42
CA ASP A 178 -14.81 10.71 21.34
C ASP A 178 -13.97 10.03 22.45
N GLN A 179 -12.69 10.40 22.56
CA GLN A 179 -11.68 9.85 23.47
C GLN A 179 -11.21 8.43 23.12
N THR A 180 -11.67 7.84 22.01
CA THR A 180 -11.10 6.59 21.49
C THR A 180 -9.65 6.84 21.08
N MET A 181 -8.80 5.84 21.32
CA MET A 181 -7.38 5.90 20.95
C MET A 181 -7.00 4.61 20.23
N ILE A 182 -6.30 4.75 19.11
CA ILE A 182 -5.70 3.64 18.38
C ILE A 182 -4.17 3.77 18.51
N PRO A 183 -3.50 2.79 19.15
CA PRO A 183 -2.06 2.85 19.33
C PRO A 183 -1.32 2.40 18.07
N SER A 184 -0.12 2.92 17.85
CA SER A 184 0.82 2.35 16.86
C SER A 184 1.60 1.20 17.46
N SER A 185 1.83 0.13 16.69
CA SER A 185 2.86 -0.85 17.04
C SER A 185 4.25 -0.19 17.08
N LEU A 186 5.08 -0.65 18.03
CA LEU A 186 6.48 -0.28 18.22
C LEU A 186 7.40 -1.50 18.21
N THR A 187 6.89 -2.67 17.82
CA THR A 187 7.64 -3.93 17.75
C THR A 187 7.39 -4.61 16.40
N ARG A 188 8.24 -5.57 16.05
CA ARG A 188 8.22 -6.32 14.77
C ARG A 188 7.91 -7.79 15.01
N LEU A 189 7.46 -8.12 16.21
CA LEU A 189 7.23 -9.49 16.69
C LEU A 189 5.76 -9.73 17.07
N ASP A 190 4.95 -8.68 17.06
CA ASP A 190 3.52 -8.75 17.31
C ASP A 190 2.74 -9.11 16.05
N THR A 191 1.56 -9.68 16.26
CA THR A 191 0.66 -10.11 15.18
C THR A 191 -0.79 -9.90 15.61
N GLY A 192 -1.68 -9.65 14.65
CA GLY A 192 -3.11 -9.53 14.90
C GLY A 192 -3.56 -8.08 15.21
N PRO A 193 -4.75 -7.90 15.81
CA PRO A 193 -5.27 -6.58 16.14
C PRO A 193 -4.30 -5.76 17.00
N GLY A 194 -4.00 -4.54 16.56
CA GLY A 194 -3.06 -3.64 17.25
C GLY A 194 -1.59 -3.82 16.87
N ALA A 195 -1.26 -4.77 15.99
CA ALA A 195 0.12 -4.98 15.53
C ALA A 195 0.51 -4.11 14.31
N CYS A 196 -0.35 -3.18 13.90
CA CYS A 196 -0.09 -2.32 12.75
C CYS A 196 0.58 -1.01 13.20
N GLU A 197 1.54 -0.54 12.43
CA GLU A 197 2.12 0.78 12.60
C GLU A 197 1.18 1.88 12.08
N ILE A 198 1.13 3.00 12.78
CA ILE A 198 0.52 4.24 12.30
C ILE A 198 1.62 5.27 12.13
N LEU A 199 1.95 5.58 10.88
CA LEU A 199 3.09 6.41 10.52
C LEU A 199 2.61 7.74 9.97
N VAL A 200 3.00 8.84 10.63
CA VAL A 200 3.02 10.15 9.99
C VAL A 200 4.20 10.18 9.05
N VAL A 201 3.91 10.27 7.76
CA VAL A 201 4.89 10.22 6.69
C VAL A 201 5.36 11.63 6.39
N GLN A 202 6.66 11.87 6.58
CA GLN A 202 7.32 13.16 6.36
C GLN A 202 8.17 13.14 5.08
N ASP A 203 8.74 12.00 4.70
CA ASP A 203 9.39 11.81 3.41
C ASP A 203 8.97 10.49 2.74
N VAL A 204 8.94 10.53 1.41
CA VAL A 204 8.64 9.39 0.53
C VAL A 204 9.61 9.43 -0.63
N ARG A 205 10.33 8.33 -0.81
CA ARG A 205 11.29 8.16 -1.90
C ARG A 205 11.10 6.82 -2.58
N LEU A 206 10.77 6.86 -3.87
CA LEU A 206 10.82 5.66 -4.70
C LEU A 206 12.29 5.27 -4.91
N VAL A 207 12.65 4.04 -4.57
CA VAL A 207 14.00 3.53 -4.83
C VAL A 207 14.02 2.99 -6.25
N GLN A 208 14.77 3.65 -7.13
CA GLN A 208 14.98 3.16 -8.48
C GLN A 208 15.87 1.93 -8.42
N PRO A 209 15.48 0.78 -9.03
CA PRO A 209 16.42 -0.31 -9.23
C PRO A 209 17.58 0.22 -10.07
N ALA A 210 18.82 -0.14 -9.71
CA ALA A 210 19.98 0.21 -10.51
C ALA A 210 19.74 -0.25 -11.95
N SER A 211 19.80 0.67 -12.91
CA SER A 211 19.69 0.29 -14.32
C SER A 211 20.83 -0.69 -14.60
N THR A 212 20.52 -1.94 -14.94
CA THR A 212 21.51 -2.82 -15.51
C THR A 212 21.89 -2.20 -16.85
N ALA A 213 23.00 -1.47 -16.87
CA ALA A 213 23.61 -1.03 -18.11
C ALA A 213 23.91 -2.30 -18.91
N ILE A 214 23.15 -2.51 -19.98
CA ILE A 214 23.47 -3.46 -21.03
C ILE A 214 24.81 -3.01 -21.59
N ASP A 215 25.87 -3.70 -21.16
CA ASP A 215 27.24 -3.51 -21.56
C ASP A 215 27.30 -3.66 -23.09
N ALA A 216 27.49 -2.53 -23.78
CA ALA A 216 27.64 -2.52 -25.23
C ALA A 216 28.94 -3.26 -25.55
N THR A 217 28.80 -4.46 -26.12
CA THR A 217 29.93 -5.24 -26.61
C THR A 217 30.75 -4.41 -27.60
N PRO A 218 32.09 -4.34 -27.49
CA PRO A 218 32.89 -3.63 -28.48
C PRO A 218 32.79 -4.38 -29.81
N GLN A 219 32.30 -3.71 -30.86
CA GLN A 219 32.44 -4.21 -32.22
C GLN A 219 33.94 -4.31 -32.56
N SER A 220 34.42 -5.53 -32.77
CA SER A 220 35.67 -5.79 -33.46
C SER A 220 35.49 -5.48 -34.95
N ASN A 221 36.22 -4.49 -35.45
CA ASN A 221 36.37 -4.30 -36.90
C ASN A 221 37.25 -5.40 -37.49
N PRO A 222 36.88 -6.03 -38.61
CA PRO A 222 37.85 -6.78 -39.41
C PRO A 222 38.72 -5.82 -40.23
N ILE A 223 39.97 -6.25 -40.45
CA ILE A 223 40.99 -5.66 -41.31
C ILE A 223 40.55 -5.67 -42.78
#